data_AF-A0A7L0CC00-F1
#
_entry.id   AF-A0A7L0CC00-F1
#
_cell.length_a   1.000
_cell.length_b   1.000
_cell.length_c   1.000
_cell.angle_alpha   90.00
_cell.angle_beta   90.00
_cell.angle_gamma   90.00
#
_symmetry.space_group_name_H-M   'P 1'
#
loop_
_entity.id
_entity.type
_entity.pdbx_description
1 polymer ?
#
loop_
_entity_poly.entity_id
_entity_poly.type
_entity_poly.pdbx_seq_one_letter_code
_entity_poly.pdbx_strand_id
1 'polypeptide(L)'
;DNVACFCYPFTLEMFFTQEDELADSLPQWPVLYFEVLSLDFWQRYHIEGYGYLVLPASPGLHMLTIPTWRPVELGTVAELRRFFIGGSPELEDITYVRIPSTFKEKRLSCFGFCTETTGSVTFRLYCLQQSKQVQQSEALRQCVQNVLDWLGGFSQHSSVYNVLEAFQRAQHRMQEARERLPQDLIITSASTV
;
A
#
# COMPACT_ATOMS: atom_id res chain seq x y z
N ASP A 1 -26.07 12.56 -11.21
CA ASP A 1 -26.24 12.97 -9.80
C ASP A 1 -26.81 11.91 -8.85
N ASN A 2 -26.75 10.62 -9.16
CA ASN A 2 -27.11 9.55 -8.21
C ASN A 2 -25.84 8.93 -7.62
N VAL A 3 -25.22 9.61 -6.66
CA VAL A 3 -24.13 9.02 -5.86
C VAL A 3 -24.74 8.52 -4.55
N ALA A 4 -24.89 7.21 -4.43
CA ALA A 4 -25.30 6.61 -3.16
C ALA A 4 -24.10 6.56 -2.22
N CYS A 5 -24.10 7.41 -1.19
CA CYS A 5 -23.08 7.39 -0.13
C CYS A 5 -23.43 6.29 0.88
N PHE A 6 -23.04 5.05 0.60
CA PHE A 6 -23.05 4.01 1.62
C PHE A 6 -21.80 4.18 2.49
N CYS A 7 -21.96 4.77 3.67
CA CYS A 7 -20.89 4.84 4.66
C CYS A 7 -21.28 4.01 5.88
N TYR A 8 -20.71 2.82 5.98
CA TYR A 8 -20.65 2.11 7.26
C TYR A 8 -19.23 2.26 7.82
N PRO A 9 -19.05 3.01 8.92
CA PRO A 9 -17.73 3.11 9.53
C PRO A 9 -17.34 1.75 10.11
N PHE A 10 -16.13 1.31 9.81
CA PHE A 10 -15.53 0.14 10.45
C PHE A 10 -14.20 0.55 11.08
N THR A 11 -13.85 -0.11 12.18
CA THR A 11 -12.58 0.09 12.88
C THR A 11 -11.76 -1.19 12.71
N LEU A 12 -10.48 -1.02 12.35
CA LEU A 12 -9.54 -2.11 12.16
C LEU A 12 -8.30 -1.81 13.00
N GLU A 13 -8.02 -2.67 13.95
CA GLU A 13 -6.86 -2.58 14.83
C GLU A 13 -5.89 -3.72 14.49
N MET A 14 -4.62 -3.38 14.26
CA MET A 14 -3.57 -4.34 13.96
C MET A 14 -2.43 -4.14 14.93
N PHE A 15 -1.94 -5.26 15.47
CA PHE A 15 -0.81 -5.28 16.39
C PHE A 15 0.30 -6.11 15.77
N PHE A 16 1.50 -5.54 15.70
CA PHE A 16 2.69 -6.25 15.26
C PHE A 16 3.70 -6.25 16.40
N THR A 17 4.07 -7.45 16.84
CA THR A 17 5.15 -7.68 17.80
C THR A 17 6.23 -8.47 17.07
N GLN A 18 7.42 -7.90 16.95
CA GLN A 18 8.57 -8.61 16.39
C GLN A 18 9.18 -9.46 17.50
N GLU A 19 8.91 -10.76 17.48
CA GLU A 19 9.38 -11.70 18.52
C GLU A 19 10.66 -12.45 18.10
N ASP A 20 10.93 -12.58 16.79
CA ASP A 20 12.09 -13.30 16.24
C ASP A 20 12.95 -12.42 15.32
N GLU A 21 14.22 -12.26 15.68
CA GLU A 21 15.30 -11.68 14.85
C GLU A 21 15.72 -12.60 13.68
N LEU A 22 15.17 -13.82 13.60
CA LEU A 22 15.59 -14.87 12.66
C LEU A 22 14.74 -14.96 11.38
N ALA A 23 13.62 -14.23 11.32
CA ALA A 23 12.80 -14.15 10.10
C ALA A 23 13.21 -12.91 9.30
N ASP A 24 14.05 -13.10 8.28
CA ASP A 24 14.52 -12.05 7.35
C ASP A 24 13.40 -11.35 6.56
N SER A 25 12.13 -11.76 6.72
CA SER A 25 10.99 -11.18 6.03
C SER A 25 10.17 -10.28 6.94
N LEU A 26 10.23 -8.97 6.67
CA LEU A 26 9.29 -8.01 7.24
C LEU A 26 7.84 -8.37 6.84
N PRO A 27 6.85 -8.16 7.72
CA PRO A 27 5.45 -8.42 7.37
C PRO A 27 5.04 -7.55 6.19
N GLN A 28 4.24 -8.11 5.30
CA GLN A 28 3.67 -7.35 4.19
C GLN A 28 2.68 -6.31 4.74
N TRP A 29 2.70 -5.12 4.13
CA TRP A 29 1.79 -4.05 4.51
C TRP A 29 0.32 -4.45 4.22
N PRO A 30 -0.63 -4.14 5.11
CA PRO A 30 -2.01 -4.56 4.96
C PRO A 30 -2.69 -3.99 3.71
N VAL A 31 -3.49 -4.85 3.08
CA VAL A 31 -4.29 -4.54 1.89
C VAL A 31 -5.74 -4.88 2.16
N LEU A 32 -6.62 -3.94 1.84
CA LEU A 32 -8.06 -4.09 1.87
C LEU A 32 -8.54 -4.51 0.47
N TYR A 33 -9.08 -5.71 0.36
CA TYR A 33 -9.77 -6.18 -0.83
C TYR A 33 -11.27 -5.94 -0.65
N PHE A 34 -11.96 -5.54 -1.71
CA PHE A 34 -13.38 -5.24 -1.64
C PHE A 34 -14.11 -5.58 -2.94
N GLU A 35 -15.39 -5.91 -2.77
CA GLU A 35 -16.33 -6.17 -3.85
C GLU A 35 -17.47 -5.18 -3.76
N VAL A 36 -17.87 -4.67 -4.92
CA VAL A 36 -19.02 -3.77 -5.07
C VAL A 36 -20.18 -4.61 -5.57
N LEU A 37 -21.19 -4.73 -4.74
CA LEU A 37 -22.43 -5.43 -5.04
C LEU A 37 -23.52 -4.41 -5.34
N SER A 38 -24.38 -4.76 -6.29
CA SER A 38 -25.63 -4.03 -6.54
C SER A 38 -26.80 -5.00 -6.43
N LEU A 39 -27.92 -4.48 -5.95
CA LEU A 39 -29.17 -5.21 -5.74
C LEU A 39 -30.12 -4.83 -6.87
N ASP A 40 -30.52 -5.83 -7.67
CA ASP A 40 -31.41 -5.61 -8.80
C ASP A 40 -32.89 -5.50 -8.39
N PHE A 41 -33.76 -5.17 -9.35
CA PHE A 41 -35.21 -5.09 -9.14
C PHE A 41 -35.82 -6.43 -8.67
N TRP A 42 -35.19 -7.55 -9.01
CA TRP A 42 -35.59 -8.90 -8.62
C TRP A 42 -35.03 -9.33 -7.26
N GLN A 43 -34.48 -8.40 -6.47
CA GLN A 43 -33.89 -8.65 -5.15
C GLN A 43 -32.72 -9.65 -5.19
N ARG A 44 -31.97 -9.66 -6.29
CA ARG A 44 -30.76 -10.47 -6.45
C ARG A 44 -29.53 -9.59 -6.32
N TYR A 45 -28.53 -10.08 -5.59
CA TYR A 45 -27.22 -9.44 -5.54
C TYR A 45 -26.40 -9.91 -6.74
N HIS A 46 -25.74 -8.97 -7.39
CA HIS A 46 -24.73 -9.25 -8.41
C HIS A 46 -23.50 -8.37 -8.22
N ILE A 47 -22.35 -8.89 -8.66
CA ILE A 47 -21.08 -8.21 -8.55
C ILE A 47 -20.95 -7.17 -9.67
N GLU A 48 -20.80 -5.92 -9.27
CA GLU A 48 -20.51 -4.80 -10.16
C GLU A 48 -19.01 -4.64 -10.37
N GLY A 49 -18.20 -4.87 -9.36
CA GLY A 49 -16.76 -4.80 -9.55
C GLY A 49 -15.95 -5.16 -8.33
N TYR A 50 -14.68 -5.40 -8.58
CA TYR A 50 -13.67 -5.72 -7.61
C TYR A 50 -12.67 -4.59 -7.53
N GLY A 51 -12.06 -4.45 -6.37
CA GLY A 51 -10.98 -3.50 -6.14
C GLY A 51 -10.11 -3.92 -4.97
N TYR A 52 -8.95 -3.29 -4.90
CA TYR A 52 -8.06 -3.42 -3.75
C TYR A 52 -7.48 -2.06 -3.39
N LEU A 53 -7.14 -1.91 -2.12
CA LEU A 53 -6.56 -0.71 -1.57
C LEU A 53 -5.45 -1.09 -0.59
N VAL A 54 -4.23 -0.66 -0.87
CA VAL A 54 -3.13 -0.73 0.11
C VAL A 54 -3.38 0.34 1.17
N LEU A 55 -3.44 -0.03 2.45
CA LEU A 55 -3.72 0.95 3.50
C LEU A 55 -2.60 2.01 3.55
N PRO A 56 -2.91 3.29 3.83
CA PRO A 56 -1.88 4.31 4.01
C PRO A 56 -0.93 3.97 5.15
N ALA A 57 0.37 4.05 4.90
CA ALA A 57 1.39 3.86 5.92
C ALA A 57 1.69 5.12 6.75
N SER A 58 1.27 6.29 6.28
CA SER A 58 1.40 7.52 7.04
C SER A 58 0.18 7.74 7.94
N PRO A 59 0.37 8.15 9.20
CA PRO A 59 -0.74 8.54 10.05
C PRO A 59 -1.41 9.80 9.50
N GLY A 60 -2.74 9.89 9.65
CA GLY A 60 -3.53 11.04 9.18
C GLY A 60 -4.83 10.65 8.49
N LEU A 61 -5.48 11.66 7.91
CA LEU A 61 -6.68 11.51 7.08
C LEU A 61 -6.27 11.30 5.62
N HIS A 62 -6.74 10.22 5.02
CA HIS A 62 -6.50 9.89 3.62
C HIS A 62 -7.83 9.75 2.88
N MET A 63 -7.89 10.32 1.67
CA MET A 63 -9.02 10.14 0.75
C MET A 63 -8.50 9.50 -0.53
N LEU A 64 -8.92 8.27 -0.79
CA LEU A 64 -8.43 7.45 -1.90
C LEU A 64 -9.59 7.02 -2.78
N THR A 65 -9.53 7.34 -4.07
CA THR A 65 -10.54 6.91 -5.05
C THR A 65 -9.98 5.76 -5.86
N ILE A 66 -10.57 4.58 -5.71
CA ILE A 66 -10.09 3.35 -6.33
C ILE A 66 -11.04 2.97 -7.46
N PRO A 67 -10.55 2.88 -8.71
CA PRO A 67 -11.35 2.36 -9.81
C PRO A 67 -11.64 0.88 -9.59
N THR A 68 -12.85 0.46 -9.94
CA THR A 68 -13.28 -0.94 -9.86
C THR A 68 -13.46 -1.53 -11.24
N TRP A 69 -13.26 -2.84 -11.33
CA TRP A 69 -13.41 -3.59 -12.57
C TRP A 69 -14.04 -4.94 -12.31
N ARG A 70 -14.68 -5.52 -13.32
CA ARG A 70 -15.23 -6.88 -13.27
C ARG A 70 -14.74 -7.70 -14.47
N PRO A 71 -14.63 -9.03 -14.34
CA PRO A 71 -14.46 -9.88 -15.51
C PRO A 71 -15.70 -9.80 -16.42
N VAL A 72 -15.49 -9.93 -17.72
CA VAL A 72 -16.55 -9.91 -18.72
C VAL A 72 -16.38 -11.03 -19.73
N GLU A 73 -17.49 -11.66 -20.09
CA GLU A 73 -17.57 -12.51 -21.27
C GLU A 73 -17.90 -11.65 -22.49
N LEU A 74 -17.22 -11.89 -23.61
CA LEU A 74 -17.46 -11.13 -24.83
C LEU A 74 -18.77 -11.57 -25.50
N GLY A 75 -19.60 -10.59 -25.88
CA GLY A 75 -20.76 -10.79 -26.76
C GLY A 75 -22.09 -10.38 -26.14
N THR A 76 -23.05 -10.04 -27.00
CA THR A 76 -24.36 -9.50 -26.60
C THR A 76 -25.18 -10.46 -25.73
N VAL A 77 -25.00 -11.77 -25.92
CA VAL A 77 -25.69 -12.81 -25.13
C VAL A 77 -25.24 -12.78 -23.67
N ALA A 78 -23.95 -12.52 -23.40
CA ALA A 78 -23.43 -12.42 -22.04
C ALA A 78 -24.02 -11.21 -21.31
N GLU A 79 -24.09 -10.06 -21.98
CA GLU A 79 -24.72 -8.86 -21.42
C GLU A 79 -26.22 -9.06 -21.13
N LEU A 80 -26.96 -9.72 -22.02
CA LEU A 80 -28.36 -10.06 -21.77
C LEU A 80 -28.51 -11.04 -20.60
N ARG A 81 -27.62 -12.03 -20.47
CA ARG A 81 -27.62 -12.96 -19.33
C ARG A 81 -27.34 -12.24 -18.02
N ARG A 82 -26.37 -11.33 -17.99
CA ARG A 82 -26.10 -10.50 -16.81
C ARG A 82 -27.34 -9.67 -16.45
N PHE A 83 -27.93 -8.98 -17.43
CA PHE A 83 -29.07 -8.09 -17.17
C PHE A 83 -30.34 -8.82 -16.70
N PHE A 84 -30.73 -9.91 -17.36
CA PHE A 84 -31.99 -10.59 -17.05
C PHE A 84 -31.86 -11.68 -15.99
N ILE A 85 -30.76 -12.45 -16.04
CA ILE A 85 -30.58 -13.65 -15.22
C ILE A 85 -29.64 -13.36 -14.03
N GLY A 86 -28.77 -12.36 -14.13
CA GLY A 86 -27.69 -12.12 -13.18
C GLY A 86 -26.47 -12.99 -13.44
N GLY A 87 -26.39 -13.65 -14.61
CA GLY A 87 -25.26 -14.50 -14.96
C GLY A 87 -24.07 -13.66 -15.44
N SER A 88 -23.11 -13.39 -14.55
CA SER A 88 -21.80 -12.82 -14.90
C SER A 88 -20.67 -13.71 -14.39
N PRO A 89 -19.51 -13.70 -15.06
CA PRO A 89 -18.32 -14.33 -14.50
C PRO A 89 -17.95 -13.65 -13.17
N GLU A 90 -17.46 -14.44 -12.23
CA GLU A 90 -17.02 -13.99 -10.90
C GLU A 90 -15.62 -14.54 -10.64
N LEU A 91 -14.86 -13.84 -9.78
CA LEU A 91 -13.57 -14.31 -9.32
C LEU A 91 -13.77 -15.42 -8.29
N GLU A 92 -13.04 -16.53 -8.42
CA GLU A 92 -13.00 -17.58 -7.40
C GLU A 92 -12.32 -17.10 -6.11
N ASP A 93 -11.32 -16.22 -6.24
CA ASP A 93 -10.59 -15.61 -5.13
C ASP A 93 -10.41 -14.10 -5.38
N ILE A 94 -10.83 -13.28 -4.43
CA ILE A 94 -10.73 -11.82 -4.49
C ILE A 94 -9.27 -11.32 -4.56
N THR A 95 -8.29 -12.14 -4.16
CA THR A 95 -6.87 -11.76 -4.23
C THR A 95 -6.34 -11.68 -5.67
N TYR A 96 -7.04 -12.27 -6.65
CA TYR A 96 -6.73 -12.12 -8.08
C TYR A 96 -6.79 -10.68 -8.58
N VAL A 97 -7.39 -9.76 -7.81
CA VAL A 97 -7.42 -8.33 -8.14
C VAL A 97 -6.02 -7.69 -8.09
N ARG A 98 -5.09 -8.31 -7.35
CA ARG A 98 -3.69 -7.84 -7.23
C ARG A 98 -2.72 -8.95 -7.62
N ILE A 99 -2.33 -9.76 -6.66
CA ILE A 99 -1.46 -10.92 -6.80
C ILE A 99 -2.10 -11.99 -5.93
N PRO A 100 -2.58 -13.09 -6.53
CA PRO A 100 -3.27 -14.10 -5.77
C PRO A 100 -2.33 -14.75 -4.76
N SER A 101 -2.85 -15.01 -3.56
CA SER A 101 -2.06 -15.56 -2.45
C SER A 101 -1.47 -16.94 -2.75
N THR A 102 -2.08 -17.67 -3.69
CA THR A 102 -1.67 -19.00 -4.15
C THR A 102 -0.51 -18.97 -5.15
N PHE A 103 -0.18 -17.81 -5.70
CA PHE A 103 0.81 -17.72 -6.77
C PHE A 103 2.25 -17.68 -6.24
N LYS A 104 3.05 -18.67 -6.65
CA LYS A 104 4.43 -18.87 -6.21
C LYS A 104 5.47 -18.68 -7.31
N GLU A 105 5.04 -18.49 -8.55
CA GLU A 105 5.96 -18.38 -9.68
C GLU A 105 6.44 -16.93 -9.89
N LYS A 106 7.30 -16.72 -10.89
CA LYS A 106 7.90 -15.41 -11.17
C LYS A 106 7.02 -14.49 -12.03
N ARG A 107 6.06 -15.04 -12.80
CA ARG A 107 5.27 -14.30 -13.79
C ARG A 107 3.81 -14.77 -13.84
N LEU A 108 2.90 -13.89 -13.46
CA LEU A 108 1.46 -14.08 -13.68
C LEU A 108 1.12 -13.70 -15.12
N SER A 109 0.52 -14.63 -15.86
CA SER A 109 -0.07 -14.33 -17.16
C SER A 109 -1.58 -14.13 -17.00
N CYS A 110 -2.08 -12.96 -17.36
CA CYS A 110 -3.51 -12.67 -17.42
C CYS A 110 -4.05 -12.78 -18.87
N PHE A 111 -3.35 -13.49 -19.76
CA PHE A 111 -3.74 -13.58 -21.16
C PHE A 111 -5.11 -14.23 -21.34
N GLY A 112 -5.97 -13.61 -22.14
CA GLY A 112 -7.36 -14.06 -22.37
C GLY A 112 -8.35 -13.61 -21.31
N PHE A 113 -7.90 -12.96 -20.23
CA PHE A 113 -8.76 -12.41 -19.20
C PHE A 113 -9.32 -11.05 -19.65
N CYS A 114 -10.61 -11.01 -19.97
CA CYS A 114 -11.29 -9.78 -20.40
C CYS A 114 -11.94 -9.11 -19.18
N THR A 115 -11.71 -7.80 -19.03
CA THR A 115 -12.26 -7.00 -17.93
C THR A 115 -12.94 -5.74 -18.46
N GLU A 116 -13.90 -5.25 -17.69
CA GLU A 116 -14.56 -3.97 -17.91
C GLU A 116 -14.51 -3.12 -16.64
N THR A 117 -14.32 -1.81 -16.80
CA THR A 117 -14.33 -0.84 -15.70
C THR A 117 -15.76 -0.44 -15.37
N THR A 118 -16.19 -0.60 -14.11
CA THR A 118 -17.59 -0.42 -13.69
C THR A 118 -17.83 0.80 -12.80
N GLY A 119 -16.77 1.45 -12.32
CA GLY A 119 -16.90 2.66 -11.53
C GLY A 119 -15.70 2.92 -10.64
N SER A 120 -15.93 3.65 -9.55
CA SER A 120 -14.92 3.89 -8.53
C SER A 120 -15.53 3.98 -7.14
N VAL A 121 -14.76 3.57 -6.13
CA VAL A 121 -15.12 3.65 -4.71
C VAL A 121 -14.17 4.61 -4.03
N THR A 122 -14.72 5.59 -3.31
CA THR A 122 -13.92 6.54 -2.53
C THR A 122 -13.86 6.11 -1.07
N PHE A 123 -12.66 5.83 -0.58
CA PHE A 123 -12.38 5.51 0.81
C PHE A 123 -11.91 6.75 1.55
N ARG A 124 -12.53 7.02 2.71
CA ARG A 124 -12.07 8.00 3.68
C ARG A 124 -11.49 7.24 4.88
N LEU A 125 -10.18 7.28 5.03
CA LEU A 125 -9.46 6.52 6.05
C LEU A 125 -8.85 7.45 7.09
N TYR A 126 -9.04 7.10 8.36
CA TYR A 126 -8.33 7.72 9.49
C TYR A 126 -7.29 6.73 9.98
N CYS A 127 -6.03 7.00 9.67
CA CYS A 127 -4.92 6.13 10.02
C CYS A 127 -4.24 6.66 11.28
N LEU A 128 -4.23 5.85 12.34
CA LEU A 128 -3.46 6.09 13.55
C LEU A 128 -2.41 5.00 13.67
N GLN A 129 -1.14 5.41 13.82
CA GLN A 129 -0.04 4.49 14.00
C GLN A 129 0.68 4.83 15.31
N GLN A 130 0.83 3.81 16.14
CA GLN A 130 1.59 3.89 17.38
C GLN A 130 2.72 2.86 17.33
N SER A 131 3.95 3.32 17.55
CA SER A 131 5.11 2.45 17.74
C SER A 131 5.82 2.86 19.02
N LYS A 132 6.37 1.89 19.76
CA LYS A 132 7.22 2.18 20.94
C LYS A 132 8.61 2.67 20.55
N GLN A 133 8.96 2.60 19.27
CA GLN A 133 10.29 2.88 18.73
C GLN A 133 10.21 3.96 17.63
N VAL A 134 9.68 5.14 17.98
CA VAL A 134 9.45 6.27 17.04
C VAL A 134 10.75 6.88 16.49
N GLN A 135 11.92 6.52 17.02
CA GLN A 135 13.22 7.02 16.53
C GLN A 135 14.06 6.04 15.71
N GLN A 136 13.76 4.73 15.64
CA GLN A 136 14.62 3.76 14.96
C GLN A 136 13.84 2.56 14.40
N SER A 137 13.03 2.78 13.38
CA SER A 137 12.67 1.65 12.52
C SER A 137 12.98 2.03 11.08
N GLU A 138 14.28 2.10 10.78
CA GLU A 138 14.79 2.07 9.41
C GLU A 138 14.19 0.87 8.66
N ALA A 139 13.86 -0.23 9.35
CA ALA A 139 13.21 -1.42 8.79
C ALA A 139 11.73 -1.22 8.42
N LEU A 140 10.88 -0.61 9.26
CA LEU A 140 9.50 -0.29 8.86
C LEU A 140 9.47 0.83 7.82
N ARG A 141 10.37 1.81 7.92
CA ARG A 141 10.56 2.80 6.86
C ARG A 141 11.02 2.13 5.57
N GLN A 142 11.93 1.16 5.61
CA GLN A 142 12.36 0.38 4.44
C GLN A 142 11.25 -0.53 3.92
N CYS A 143 10.41 -1.16 4.74
CA CYS A 143 9.25 -1.92 4.24
C CYS A 143 8.27 -0.98 3.54
N VAL A 144 7.95 0.15 4.17
CA VAL A 144 7.08 1.18 3.59
C VAL A 144 7.71 1.79 2.33
N GLN A 145 9.01 2.04 2.33
CA GLN A 145 9.77 2.56 1.19
C GLN A 145 9.88 1.52 0.08
N ASN A 146 10.16 0.26 0.39
CA ASN A 146 10.22 -0.84 -0.57
C ASN A 146 8.84 -1.10 -1.18
N VAL A 147 7.76 -1.01 -0.40
CA VAL A 147 6.38 -1.10 -0.89
C VAL A 147 6.00 0.13 -1.71
N LEU A 148 6.40 1.35 -1.30
CA LEU A 148 6.21 2.57 -2.10
C LEU A 148 7.00 2.54 -3.42
N ASP A 149 8.22 2.02 -3.38
CA ASP A 149 9.12 1.88 -4.52
C ASP A 149 8.61 0.78 -5.47
N TRP A 150 8.00 -0.28 -4.93
CA TRP A 150 7.26 -1.29 -5.71
C TRP A 150 5.97 -0.74 -6.35
N LEU A 151 5.31 0.21 -5.68
CA LEU A 151 4.13 0.92 -6.18
C LEU A 151 4.48 2.07 -7.14
N GLY A 152 5.78 2.35 -7.34
CA GLY A 152 6.36 3.19 -8.38
C GLY A 152 5.49 4.34 -8.90
N GLY A 153 5.51 5.51 -8.24
CA GLY A 153 4.76 6.64 -8.82
C GLY A 153 4.73 8.02 -8.16
N PHE A 154 5.49 8.34 -7.11
CA PHE A 154 5.64 9.75 -6.66
C PHE A 154 7.09 10.18 -6.70
N SER A 155 7.50 10.57 -7.90
CA SER A 155 8.79 11.20 -8.18
C SER A 155 8.89 12.56 -7.47
N GLN A 156 10.10 12.86 -6.99
CA GLN A 156 10.62 14.12 -6.43
C GLN A 156 10.74 14.23 -4.90
N HIS A 157 9.75 13.85 -4.08
CA HIS A 157 9.88 14.02 -2.61
C HIS A 157 10.80 13.01 -1.91
N SER A 158 10.93 11.78 -2.44
CA SER A 158 11.85 10.77 -1.87
C SER A 158 13.32 11.18 -2.01
N SER A 159 13.66 11.86 -3.11
CA SER A 159 15.03 12.32 -3.36
C SER A 159 15.52 13.33 -2.30
N VAL A 160 14.64 14.24 -1.87
CA VAL A 160 14.98 15.27 -0.88
C VAL A 160 15.15 14.65 0.51
N TYR A 161 14.29 13.70 0.88
CA TYR A 161 14.37 13.03 2.17
C TYR A 161 15.64 12.17 2.28
N ASN A 162 15.99 11.45 1.22
CA ASN A 162 17.22 10.63 1.16
C ASN A 162 18.49 11.49 1.27
N VAL A 163 18.51 12.67 0.64
CA VAL A 163 19.64 13.61 0.75
C VAL A 163 19.75 14.19 2.17
N LEU A 164 18.63 14.55 2.79
CA LEU A 164 18.62 15.04 4.18
C LEU A 164 19.09 13.97 5.16
N GLU A 165 18.67 12.73 4.99
CA GLU A 165 19.10 11.61 5.83
C GLU A 165 20.59 11.32 5.65
N ALA A 166 21.09 11.31 4.41
CA ALA A 166 22.51 11.13 4.13
C ALA A 166 23.37 12.25 4.74
N PHE A 167 22.88 13.50 4.69
CA PHE A 167 23.56 14.65 5.28
C PHE A 167 23.63 14.53 6.81
N GLN A 168 22.52 14.19 7.47
CA GLN A 168 22.48 14.01 8.93
C GLN A 168 23.38 12.85 9.38
N ARG A 169 23.39 11.74 8.65
CA ARG A 169 24.27 10.59 8.91
C ARG A 169 25.75 10.96 8.74
N ALA A 170 26.09 11.78 7.73
CA ALA A 170 27.45 12.27 7.54
C ALA A 170 27.87 13.24 8.66
N GLN A 171 26.99 14.14 9.08
CA GLN A 171 27.26 15.08 10.16
C GLN A 171 27.51 14.37 11.50
N HIS A 172 26.71 13.34 11.81
CA HIS A 172 26.91 12.52 13.02
C HIS A 172 28.28 11.83 13.02
N ARG A 173 28.68 11.23 11.89
CA ARG A 173 30.00 10.61 11.73
C ARG A 173 31.14 11.61 11.90
N MET A 174 30.97 12.83 11.39
CA MET A 174 31.96 13.90 11.53
C MET A 174 32.09 14.37 12.97
N GLN A 175 30.97 14.46 13.70
CA GLN A 175 30.93 14.81 15.12
C GLN A 175 31.61 13.73 15.97
N GLU A 176 31.28 12.45 15.73
CA GLU A 176 31.96 11.32 16.41
C GLU A 176 33.46 11.29 16.12
N ALA A 177 33.86 11.53 14.87
CA ALA A 177 35.27 11.59 14.50
C ALA A 177 35.99 12.76 15.20
N ARG A 178 35.30 13.89 15.39
CA ARG A 178 35.81 15.05 16.13
C ARG A 178 35.99 14.75 17.61
N GLU A 179 35.06 14.02 18.22
CA GLU A 179 35.13 13.64 19.64
C GLU A 179 36.18 12.54 19.90
N ARG A 180 36.45 11.69 18.89
CA ARG A 180 37.49 10.65 18.94
C ARG A 180 38.89 11.17 18.63
N LEU A 181 39.05 12.43 18.22
CA LEU A 181 40.38 13.01 18.01
C LEU A 181 41.09 13.24 19.36
N PRO A 182 42.29 12.71 19.56
CA PRO A 182 43.07 12.98 20.78
C PRO A 182 43.38 14.49 20.89
N GLN A 183 43.21 15.03 22.10
CA GLN A 183 43.36 16.46 22.40
C GLN A 183 44.77 17.01 22.09
N ASP A 184 45.76 16.13 21.92
CA ASP A 184 47.16 16.46 21.66
C ASP A 184 47.38 17.13 20.28
N LEU A 185 46.48 16.95 19.31
CA LEU A 185 46.56 17.62 18.01
C LEU A 185 45.94 19.04 18.00
N ILE A 186 45.09 19.36 18.98
CA ILE A 186 44.35 20.64 19.03
C ILE A 186 45.23 21.77 19.60
N ILE A 187 46.22 21.43 20.43
CA ILE A 187 47.10 22.42 21.09
C ILE A 187 48.30 22.80 20.19
N THR A 188 48.71 21.92 19.28
CA THR A 188 49.88 22.15 18.41
C THR A 188 49.63 23.24 17.35
N SER A 189 48.38 23.47 16.92
CA SER A 189 48.05 24.53 15.94
C SER A 189 47.86 25.93 16.56
N ALA A 190 47.81 26.06 17.89
CA ALA A 190 47.75 27.34 18.58
C ALA A 190 49.13 27.88 19.00
N SER A 191 50.19 27.08 18.83
CA SER A 191 51.57 27.45 19.20
C SER A 191 52.49 27.46 17.98
N THR A 192 52.14 28.21 16.95
CA THR A 192 53.12 28.72 15.98
C THR A 192 52.81 30.20 15.73
N VAL A 193 53.77 31.01 16.15
CA VAL A 193 53.90 32.46 15.91
C VAL A 193 54.03 32.73 14.41
#